data_AF-A0A1M3EN96-F1
#
_entry.id   AF-A0A1M3EN96-F1
#
_cell.length_a   1.000
_cell.length_b   1.000
_cell.length_c   1.000
_cell.angle_alpha   90.00
_cell.angle_beta   90.00
_cell.angle_gamma   90.00
#
_symmetry.space_group_name_H-M   'P 1'
#
loop_
_entity.id
_entity.type
_entity.pdbx_description
1 polymer ?
#
loop_
_entity_poly.entity_id
_entity_poly.type
_entity_poly.pdbx_seq_one_letter_code
_entity_poly.pdbx_strand_id
1 'polypeptide(L)'
;MARARRRLPRGDRGSGTVLVLGVAAVVVLVGGLLGVLAASFLAHARAQAAADLAALAAAERLQRQSVFPDAAEPASAPAGGPCVLAAAVAERNGGRTTGCETGASGTAGFGTVTVQVTVDGPAGAARASARAGPSPVAVGPRAT
;
A
#
# COMPACT_ATOMS: atom_id res chain seq x y z
N MET A 1 38.94 50.91 -49.36
CA MET A 1 38.34 49.56 -49.39
C MET A 1 38.68 48.82 -48.10
N ALA A 2 37.75 48.76 -47.13
CA ALA A 2 37.97 48.08 -45.86
C ALA A 2 37.52 46.62 -45.95
N ARG A 3 38.44 45.67 -45.79
CA ARG A 3 38.12 44.23 -45.75
C ARG A 3 37.46 43.89 -44.40
N ALA A 4 36.19 43.54 -44.43
CA ALA A 4 35.49 42.95 -43.30
C ALA A 4 36.10 41.57 -42.98
N ARG A 5 36.80 41.47 -41.85
CA ARG A 5 37.29 40.18 -41.34
C ARG A 5 36.10 39.40 -40.79
N ARG A 6 35.60 38.43 -41.55
CA ARG A 6 34.65 37.42 -41.03
C ARG A 6 35.39 36.59 -39.98
N ARG A 7 34.96 36.68 -38.72
CA ARG A 7 35.39 35.73 -37.69
C ARG A 7 34.71 34.40 -38.00
N LEU A 8 35.50 33.38 -38.35
CA LEU A 8 35.01 32.00 -38.36
C LEU A 8 34.74 31.59 -36.90
N PRO A 9 33.57 31.01 -36.59
CA PRO A 9 33.31 30.49 -35.25
C PRO A 9 34.38 29.42 -34.95
N ARG A 10 35.16 29.67 -33.89
CA ARG A 10 36.11 28.69 -33.38
C ARG A 10 35.29 27.48 -32.95
N GLY A 11 35.54 26.34 -33.57
CA GLY A 11 34.76 25.13 -33.37
C GLY A 11 34.68 24.79 -31.88
N ASP A 12 33.46 24.66 -31.41
CA ASP A 12 33.06 24.25 -30.05
C ASP A 12 33.37 22.75 -29.82
N ARG A 13 34.58 22.32 -30.21
CA ARG A 13 35.02 20.92 -30.23
C ARG A 13 35.31 20.47 -28.80
N GLY A 14 34.25 20.14 -28.07
CA GLY A 14 34.33 19.50 -26.76
C GLY A 14 33.31 20.03 -25.76
N SER A 15 32.93 21.31 -25.82
CA SER A 15 31.96 21.90 -24.88
C SER A 15 30.58 21.26 -25.04
N GLY A 16 30.13 21.06 -26.29
CA GLY A 16 28.85 20.42 -26.58
C GLY A 16 28.76 18.98 -26.08
N THR A 17 29.83 18.19 -26.20
CA THR A 17 29.84 16.80 -25.71
C THR A 17 29.84 16.71 -24.19
N VAL A 18 30.57 17.62 -23.51
CA VAL A 18 30.57 17.68 -22.04
C VAL A 18 29.21 18.12 -21.51
N LEU A 19 28.58 19.10 -22.15
CA LEU A 19 27.21 19.52 -21.80
C LEU A 19 26.22 18.36 -21.99
N VAL A 20 26.28 17.65 -23.11
CA VAL A 20 25.42 16.50 -23.38
C VAL A 20 25.66 15.38 -22.36
N LEU A 21 26.92 15.07 -22.02
CA LEU A 21 27.26 14.11 -20.98
C LEU A 21 26.74 14.55 -19.61
N GLY A 22 26.87 15.82 -19.26
CA GLY A 22 26.34 16.38 -18.01
C GLY A 22 24.81 16.27 -17.94
N VAL A 23 24.11 16.64 -19.00
CA VAL A 23 22.64 16.51 -19.10
C VAL A 23 22.23 15.04 -19.04
N ALA A 24 22.91 14.16 -19.77
CA ALA A 24 22.64 12.72 -19.75
C ALA A 24 22.84 12.14 -18.35
N ALA A 25 23.92 12.50 -17.66
CA ALA A 25 24.16 12.09 -16.27
C ALA A 25 23.05 12.58 -15.33
N VAL A 26 22.61 13.83 -15.47
CA VAL A 26 21.49 14.39 -14.68
C VAL A 26 20.19 13.63 -14.97
N VAL A 27 19.88 13.35 -16.24
CA VAL A 27 18.67 12.60 -16.61
C VAL A 27 18.69 11.19 -16.02
N VAL A 28 19.82 10.49 -16.08
CA VAL A 28 19.98 9.16 -15.47
C VAL A 28 19.82 9.22 -13.95
N LEU A 29 20.43 10.23 -13.30
CA LEU A 29 20.31 10.42 -11.84
C LEU A 29 18.85 10.68 -11.42
N VAL A 30 18.17 11.59 -12.11
CA VAL A 30 16.76 11.91 -11.82
C VAL A 30 15.87 10.71 -12.10
N GLY A 31 16.07 10.01 -13.23
CA GLY A 31 15.33 8.80 -13.57
C GLY A 31 15.54 7.69 -12.55
N GLY A 32 16.77 7.48 -12.08
CA GLY A 32 17.10 6.53 -11.03
C GLY A 32 16.40 6.86 -9.71
N LEU A 33 16.44 8.14 -9.29
CA LEU A 33 15.80 8.60 -8.06
C LEU A 33 14.28 8.40 -8.11
N LEU A 34 13.64 8.79 -9.23
CA LEU A 34 12.21 8.56 -9.44
C LEU A 34 11.86 7.07 -9.47
N GLY A 35 12.72 6.23 -10.06
CA GLY A 35 12.54 4.78 -10.08
C GLY A 35 12.53 4.17 -8.67
N VAL A 36 13.48 4.57 -7.81
CA VAL A 36 13.53 4.11 -6.41
C VAL A 36 12.29 4.57 -5.63
N LEU A 37 11.90 5.84 -5.78
CA LEU A 37 10.71 6.39 -5.13
C LEU A 37 9.42 5.69 -5.58
N ALA A 38 9.25 5.49 -6.89
CA ALA A 38 8.09 4.77 -7.42
C ALA A 38 8.01 3.34 -6.88
N ALA A 39 9.15 2.65 -6.79
CA ALA A 39 9.22 1.30 -6.26
C ALA A 39 8.85 1.23 -4.76
N SER A 40 9.28 2.21 -3.95
CA SER A 40 8.90 2.28 -2.53
C SER A 40 7.41 2.55 -2.35
N PHE A 41 6.85 3.50 -3.10
CA PHE A 41 5.40 3.79 -3.04
C PHE A 41 4.57 2.59 -3.47
N LEU A 42 5.00 1.86 -4.49
CA LEU A 42 4.29 0.67 -4.97
C LEU A 42 4.31 -0.47 -3.92
N ALA A 43 5.42 -0.65 -3.19
CA ALA A 43 5.50 -1.62 -2.10
C ALA A 43 4.53 -1.26 -0.96
N HIS A 44 4.47 0.02 -0.57
CA HIS A 44 3.51 0.50 0.42
C HIS A 44 2.05 0.35 -0.04
N ALA A 45 1.75 0.71 -1.28
CA ALA A 45 0.40 0.58 -1.83
C ALA A 45 -0.08 -0.88 -1.85
N ARG A 46 0.82 -1.82 -2.18
CA ARG A 46 0.53 -3.26 -2.13
C ARG A 46 0.30 -3.75 -0.71
N ALA A 47 1.13 -3.32 0.25
CA ALA A 47 0.94 -3.67 1.66
C ALA A 47 -0.42 -3.16 2.17
N GLN A 48 -0.80 -1.93 1.82
CA GLN A 48 -2.07 -1.35 2.22
C GLN A 48 -3.26 -2.09 1.60
N ALA A 49 -3.23 -2.36 0.29
CA ALA A 49 -4.29 -3.09 -0.39
C ALA A 49 -4.46 -4.51 0.19
N ALA A 50 -3.37 -5.21 0.50
CA ALA A 50 -3.42 -6.52 1.13
C ALA A 50 -4.01 -6.45 2.56
N ALA A 51 -3.65 -5.43 3.33
CA ALA A 51 -4.21 -5.20 4.66
C ALA A 51 -5.71 -4.91 4.60
N ASP A 52 -6.16 -4.04 3.68
CA ASP A 52 -7.56 -3.66 3.53
C ASP A 52 -8.44 -4.87 3.16
N LEU A 53 -8.01 -5.68 2.19
CA LEU A 53 -8.71 -6.90 1.80
C LEU A 53 -8.75 -7.94 2.92
N ALA A 54 -7.64 -8.11 3.64
CA ALA A 54 -7.58 -9.02 4.77
C ALA A 54 -8.48 -8.59 5.93
N ALA A 55 -8.50 -7.29 6.25
CA ALA A 55 -9.35 -6.73 7.29
C ALA A 55 -10.84 -6.86 6.95
N LEU A 56 -11.23 -6.54 5.70
CA LEU A 56 -12.62 -6.68 5.26
C LEU A 56 -13.08 -8.14 5.26
N ALA A 57 -12.26 -9.07 4.76
CA ALA A 57 -12.58 -10.49 4.77
C ALA A 57 -12.77 -11.02 6.19
N ALA A 58 -11.91 -10.62 7.13
CA ALA A 58 -12.03 -10.99 8.53
C ALA A 58 -13.26 -10.37 9.21
N ALA A 59 -13.55 -9.10 8.94
CA ALA A 59 -14.74 -8.44 9.47
C ALA A 59 -16.04 -9.09 8.96
N GLU A 60 -16.10 -9.46 7.69
CA GLU A 60 -17.24 -10.17 7.12
C GLU A 60 -17.47 -11.52 7.82
N ARG A 61 -16.40 -12.28 8.09
CA ARG A 61 -16.52 -13.53 8.87
C ARG A 61 -16.98 -13.30 10.29
N LEU A 62 -16.42 -12.29 10.96
CA LEU A 62 -16.81 -11.96 12.33
C LEU A 62 -18.29 -11.58 12.42
N GLN A 63 -18.81 -10.84 11.44
CA GLN A 63 -20.22 -10.47 11.35
C GLN A 63 -21.13 -11.66 11.04
N ARG A 64 -20.73 -12.58 10.15
CA ARG A 64 -21.52 -13.79 9.89
C ARG A 64 -21.63 -14.68 11.13
N GLN A 65 -20.55 -14.82 11.89
CA GLN A 65 -20.51 -15.59 13.13
C GLN A 65 -21.37 -14.98 14.24
N SER A 66 -21.50 -13.65 14.30
CA SER A 66 -22.29 -12.97 15.33
C SER A 66 -23.81 -12.97 15.03
N VAL A 67 -24.20 -12.96 13.76
CA VAL A 67 -25.63 -12.99 13.35
C VAL A 67 -26.20 -14.40 13.31
N PHE A 68 -25.40 -15.41 12.95
CA PHE A 68 -25.82 -16.81 12.84
C PHE A 68 -24.85 -17.74 13.58
N PRO A 69 -24.90 -17.81 14.93
CA PRO A 69 -23.97 -18.63 15.72
C PRO A 69 -24.11 -20.15 15.46
N ASP A 70 -25.28 -20.60 14.98
CA ASP A 70 -25.59 -22.02 14.77
C ASP A 70 -25.51 -22.46 13.30
N ALA A 71 -25.18 -21.55 12.39
CA ALA A 71 -25.04 -21.90 10.97
C ALA A 71 -23.73 -22.66 10.76
N ALA A 72 -23.84 -23.97 10.50
CA ALA A 72 -22.73 -24.79 10.02
C ALA A 72 -22.03 -24.07 8.86
N GLU A 73 -20.70 -23.91 8.95
CA GLU A 73 -19.92 -23.21 7.93
C GLU A 73 -20.26 -23.79 6.54
N PRO A 74 -20.55 -22.95 5.53
CA PRO A 74 -20.66 -23.43 4.17
C PRO A 74 -19.35 -24.11 3.80
N ALA A 75 -19.39 -25.32 3.23
CA ALA A 75 -18.22 -26.14 2.94
C ALA A 75 -17.16 -25.48 2.03
N SER A 76 -17.47 -24.33 1.43
CA SER A 76 -16.57 -23.49 0.62
C SER A 76 -15.83 -22.40 1.42
N ALA A 77 -16.14 -22.23 2.70
CA ALA A 77 -15.43 -21.32 3.58
C ALA A 77 -14.08 -21.93 3.99
N PRO A 78 -12.94 -21.21 3.89
CA PRO A 78 -11.72 -21.63 4.57
C PRO A 78 -12.00 -21.84 6.05
N ALA A 79 -11.71 -23.06 6.51
CA ALA A 79 -11.84 -23.48 7.89
C ALA A 79 -10.92 -22.63 8.77
N GLY A 80 -11.51 -21.86 9.68
CA GLY A 80 -10.75 -21.04 10.62
C GLY A 80 -11.46 -19.74 10.99
N GLY A 81 -11.08 -19.18 12.15
CA GLY A 81 -11.60 -17.91 12.62
C GLY A 81 -11.22 -16.70 11.74
N PRO A 82 -11.70 -15.51 12.07
CA PRO A 82 -11.51 -14.29 11.26
C PRO A 82 -10.04 -13.99 10.94
N CYS A 83 -9.12 -14.22 11.90
CA CYS A 83 -7.69 -14.00 11.70
C CYS A 83 -7.01 -15.01 10.77
N VAL A 84 -7.52 -16.25 10.71
CA VAL A 84 -7.00 -17.27 9.77
C VAL A 84 -7.37 -16.88 8.35
N LEU A 85 -8.61 -16.41 8.13
CA LEU A 85 -9.02 -15.89 6.83
C LEU A 85 -8.20 -14.64 6.45
N ALA A 86 -7.97 -13.70 7.36
CA ALA A 86 -7.11 -12.54 7.09
C ALA A 86 -5.71 -12.95 6.63
N ALA A 87 -5.09 -13.94 7.27
CA ALA A 87 -3.79 -14.46 6.88
C ALA A 87 -3.81 -15.03 5.46
N ALA A 88 -4.79 -15.89 5.15
CA ALA A 88 -4.94 -16.48 3.82
C ALA A 88 -5.18 -15.43 2.73
N VAL A 89 -5.94 -14.37 3.03
CA VAL A 89 -6.19 -13.26 2.09
C VAL A 89 -4.93 -12.40 1.91
N ALA A 90 -4.19 -12.10 2.97
CA ALA A 90 -2.94 -11.35 2.87
C ALA A 90 -1.91 -12.11 2.01
N GLU A 91 -1.74 -13.41 2.23
CA GLU A 91 -0.83 -14.27 1.46
C GLU A 91 -1.18 -14.30 -0.03
N ARG A 92 -2.48 -14.45 -0.35
CA ARG A 92 -2.96 -14.40 -1.75
C ARG A 92 -2.71 -13.06 -2.43
N ASN A 93 -2.57 -11.98 -1.66
CA ASN A 93 -2.29 -10.64 -2.15
C ASN A 93 -0.79 -10.27 -2.04
N GLY A 94 0.08 -11.26 -1.81
CA GLY A 94 1.53 -11.06 -1.79
C GLY A 94 2.08 -10.43 -0.52
N GLY A 95 1.29 -10.43 0.57
CA GLY A 95 1.71 -9.98 1.89
C GLY A 95 1.73 -11.11 2.93
N ARG A 96 2.33 -10.85 4.08
CA ARG A 96 2.25 -11.70 5.28
C ARG A 96 1.61 -10.94 6.41
N THR A 97 0.67 -11.56 7.11
CA THR A 97 0.14 -11.01 8.36
C THR A 97 1.19 -11.08 9.46
N THR A 98 1.42 -9.95 10.13
CA THR A 98 2.28 -9.87 11.33
C THR A 98 1.48 -9.67 12.61
N GLY A 99 0.21 -9.29 12.48
CA GLY A 99 -0.70 -9.10 13.60
C GLY A 99 -2.15 -9.17 13.13
N CYS A 100 -3.01 -9.75 13.96
CA CYS A 100 -4.45 -9.73 13.77
C CYS A 100 -5.12 -9.67 15.13
N GLU A 101 -5.95 -8.66 15.34
CA GLU A 101 -6.66 -8.43 16.58
C GLU A 101 -8.15 -8.24 16.30
N THR A 102 -9.00 -8.95 17.04
CA THR A 102 -10.45 -8.77 17.03
C THR A 102 -10.87 -8.01 18.29
N GLY A 103 -11.56 -6.89 18.11
CA GLY A 103 -12.18 -6.12 19.19
C GLY A 103 -13.71 -6.24 19.15
N ALA A 104 -14.35 -6.12 20.31
CA ALA A 104 -15.78 -5.94 20.38
C ALA A 104 -16.14 -4.51 19.94
N SER A 105 -17.22 -4.35 19.15
CA SER A 105 -17.82 -3.03 18.96
C SER A 105 -18.74 -2.72 20.13
N GLY A 106 -18.89 -1.44 20.48
CA GLY A 106 -19.89 -0.98 21.46
C GLY A 106 -21.34 -1.20 21.00
N THR A 107 -21.54 -1.71 19.78
CA THR A 107 -22.82 -2.14 19.23
C THR A 107 -22.96 -3.66 19.39
N ALA A 108 -23.99 -4.11 20.11
CA ALA A 108 -24.26 -5.53 20.33
C ALA A 108 -24.30 -6.31 19.00
N GLY A 109 -23.49 -7.37 18.89
CA GLY A 109 -23.43 -8.22 17.70
C GLY A 109 -22.47 -7.77 16.59
N PHE A 110 -21.73 -6.67 16.76
CA PHE A 110 -20.71 -6.26 15.79
C PHE A 110 -19.32 -6.24 16.43
N GLY A 111 -18.31 -6.64 15.65
CA GLY A 111 -16.91 -6.60 16.05
C GLY A 111 -16.07 -5.83 15.06
N THR A 112 -14.85 -5.49 15.48
CA THR A 112 -13.86 -4.77 14.68
C THR A 112 -12.62 -5.64 14.55
N VAL A 113 -11.97 -5.65 13.39
CA VAL A 113 -10.75 -6.41 13.16
C VAL A 113 -9.66 -5.45 12.68
N THR A 114 -8.50 -5.52 13.31
CA THR A 114 -7.29 -4.82 12.88
C THR A 114 -6.30 -5.85 12.36
N VAL A 115 -5.84 -5.69 11.12
CA VAL A 115 -4.88 -6.58 10.47
C VAL A 115 -3.64 -5.79 10.09
N GLN A 116 -2.47 -6.32 10.44
CA GLN A 116 -1.17 -5.77 10.09
C GLN A 116 -0.53 -6.69 9.06
N VAL A 117 -0.14 -6.13 7.92
CA VAL A 117 0.45 -6.86 6.79
C VAL A 117 1.81 -6.28 6.45
N THR A 118 2.70 -7.15 6.02
CA THR A 118 4.02 -6.81 5.51
C THR A 118 4.22 -7.34 4.10
N VAL A 119 4.83 -6.54 3.24
CA VAL A 119 5.18 -6.90 1.85
C VAL A 119 6.65 -6.60 1.64
N ASP A 120 7.40 -7.57 1.12
CA ASP A 120 8.81 -7.39 0.80
C ASP A 120 8.97 -6.52 -0.45
N GLY A 121 9.78 -5.46 -0.34
CA GLY A 121 10.04 -4.51 -1.42
C GLY A 121 11.53 -4.27 -1.64
N PRO A 122 11.91 -3.62 -2.75
CA PRO A 122 13.32 -3.38 -3.10
C PRO A 122 14.04 -2.44 -2.13
N ALA A 123 13.28 -1.63 -1.36
CA ALA A 123 13.80 -0.75 -0.32
C ALA A 123 13.61 -1.30 1.11
N GLY A 124 13.25 -2.58 1.24
CA GLY A 124 12.93 -3.24 2.51
C GLY A 124 11.45 -3.62 2.63
N ALA A 125 11.08 -4.18 3.78
CA ALA A 125 9.71 -4.61 4.05
C ALA A 125 8.79 -3.41 4.32
N ALA A 126 7.76 -3.24 3.49
CA ALA A 126 6.70 -2.28 3.68
C ALA A 126 5.66 -2.86 4.65
N ARG A 127 5.32 -2.11 5.70
CA ARG A 127 4.27 -2.50 6.66
C ARG A 127 3.04 -1.61 6.48
N ALA A 128 1.87 -2.22 6.64
CA ALA A 128 0.58 -1.55 6.58
C ALA A 128 -0.36 -2.13 7.63
N SER A 129 -1.32 -1.32 8.06
CA SER A 129 -2.35 -1.70 9.01
C SER A 129 -3.69 -1.24 8.49
N ALA A 130 -4.70 -2.11 8.57
CA ALA A 130 -6.06 -1.80 8.19
C ALA A 130 -7.03 -2.25 9.29
N ARG A 131 -8.03 -1.41 9.58
CA ARG A 131 -9.09 -1.70 10.54
C ARG A 131 -10.42 -1.76 9.81
N ALA A 132 -11.15 -2.86 9.99
CA ALA A 132 -12.50 -3.03 9.49
C ALA A 132 -13.49 -3.25 10.64
N GLY A 133 -14.70 -2.73 10.49
CA GLY A 133 -15.77 -2.82 11.51
C GLY A 133 -16.65 -1.56 11.48
N PRO A 134 -17.80 -1.57 12.16
CA PRO A 134 -18.68 -0.41 12.20
C PRO A 134 -17.93 0.83 12.71
N SER A 135 -18.27 1.99 12.16
CA SER A 135 -17.78 3.25 12.70
C SER A 135 -18.33 3.42 14.12
N PRO A 136 -17.53 3.92 15.06
CA PRO A 136 -18.08 4.38 16.33
C PRO A 136 -18.99 5.58 15.99
N VAL A 137 -20.29 5.34 15.89
CA VAL A 137 -21.26 6.44 15.88
C VAL A 137 -21.12 7.10 17.23
N ALA A 138 -20.59 8.32 17.24
CA ALA A 138 -20.68 9.19 18.40
C ALA A 138 -22.17 9.40 18.68
N VAL A 139 -22.70 8.75 19.70
CA VAL A 139 -24.05 9.04 20.19
C VAL A 139 -23.98 10.45 20.78
N GLY A 140 -24.30 11.45 19.97
CA GLY A 140 -24.52 12.81 20.45
C GLY A 140 -25.64 12.80 21.49
N PRO A 141 -25.60 13.68 22.50
CA PRO A 141 -26.65 13.73 23.52
C PRO A 141 -28.00 13.96 22.82
N ARG A 142 -28.96 13.07 23.10
CA ARG A 142 -30.34 13.25 22.63
C ARG A 142 -30.87 14.53 23.27
N ALA A 143 -31.09 15.57 22.48
CA ALA A 143 -31.85 16.72 22.93
C ALA A 143 -33.26 16.23 23.27
N THR A 144 -33.59 16.27 24.56
CA THR A 144 -34.93 16.08 25.12
C THR A 144 -35.78 17.31 24.84
#